data_AF-A0A2D2DRS3-F1
#
_entry.id   AF-A0A2D2DRS3-F1
#
_cell.length_a   1.000
_cell.length_b   1.000
_cell.length_c   1.000
_cell.angle_alpha   90.00
_cell.angle_beta   90.00
_cell.angle_gamma   90.00
#
_symmetry.space_group_name_H-M   'P 1'
#
loop_
_entity.id
_entity.type
_entity.pdbx_description
1 polymer ?
#
loop_
_entity_poly.entity_id
_entity_poly.type
_entity_poly.pdbx_seq_one_letter_code
_entity_poly.pdbx_strand_id
1 'polypeptide(L)'
;MYLLLVLGLGVTMWPTIIAPSSVAANASTVVRSLLGALCLLSLLGLRYPLRMLPLLLFELAWKIIWVVAFALPMWMGPGLDEYAAETLFACAAGIVLVVLVLPWGYVAREYLRAPGTPWSKGAQAGVH
;
A
#
# COMPACT_ATOMS: atom_id res chain seq x y z
N MET A 1 10.39 -6.25 1.54
CA MET A 1 9.39 -5.23 1.18
C MET A 1 8.97 -4.35 2.35
N TYR A 2 8.38 -4.88 3.44
CA TYR A 2 7.91 -4.04 4.56
C TYR A 2 8.96 -3.08 5.15
N LEU A 3 10.22 -3.51 5.26
CA LEU A 3 11.29 -2.63 5.73
C LEU A 3 11.49 -1.41 4.82
N LEU A 4 11.40 -1.59 3.50
CA LEU A 4 11.49 -0.50 2.54
C LEU A 4 10.32 0.47 2.68
N LEU A 5 9.11 -0.03 2.95
CA LEU A 5 7.94 0.82 3.21
C LEU A 5 8.14 1.63 4.49
N VAL A 6 8.62 1.00 5.57
CA VAL A 6 8.89 1.67 6.84
C VAL A 6 9.94 2.77 6.67
N LEU A 7 11.06 2.47 6.02
CA LEU A 7 12.13 3.44 5.83
C LEU A 7 11.73 4.54 4.84
N GLY A 8 11.16 4.17 3.69
CA GLY A 8 10.75 5.10 2.65
C GLY A 8 9.67 6.06 3.14
N LEU A 9 8.58 5.55 3.70
CA LEU A 9 7.49 6.39 4.23
C LEU A 9 7.88 7.08 5.53
N GLY A 10 8.72 6.44 6.36
CA GLY A 10 9.25 7.02 7.59
C GLY A 10 10.10 8.27 7.35
N VAL A 11 10.90 8.29 6.29
CA VAL A 11 11.74 9.45 5.97
C VAL A 11 10.96 10.51 5.18
N THR A 12 10.05 10.10 4.29
CA THR A 12 9.39 11.03 3.36
C THR A 12 8.03 11.55 3.84
N MET A 13 7.23 10.72 4.52
CA MET A 13 5.86 11.08 4.91
C MET A 13 5.77 11.55 6.36
N TRP A 14 6.42 10.85 7.30
CA TRP A 14 6.29 11.15 8.73
C TRP A 14 6.70 12.56 9.16
N PRO A 15 7.77 13.18 8.62
CA PRO A 15 8.07 14.58 8.91
C PRO A 15 6.92 15.53 8.56
N THR A 16 6.24 15.25 7.44
CA THR A 16 5.10 16.05 6.97
C THR A 16 3.82 15.87 7.80
N ILE A 17 3.78 14.85 8.64
CA ILE A 17 2.68 14.53 9.57
C ILE A 17 2.96 15.13 10.96
N ILE A 18 4.18 14.98 11.47
CA ILE A 18 4.56 15.46 12.81
C ILE A 18 4.74 16.98 12.83
N ALA A 19 5.32 17.55 11.78
CA ALA A 19 5.57 18.97 11.64
C ALA A 19 4.95 19.50 10.33
N PRO A 20 3.61 19.54 10.23
CA PRO A 20 2.95 19.98 9.01
C PRO A 20 3.09 21.50 8.83
N SER A 21 3.27 21.93 7.57
CA SER A 21 3.30 23.36 7.21
C SER A 21 1.93 24.04 7.32
N SER A 22 0.84 23.28 7.36
CA SER A 22 -0.53 23.75 7.58
C SER A 22 -1.38 22.65 8.18
N VAL A 23 -2.31 23.01 9.07
CA VAL A 23 -3.24 22.08 9.74
C VAL A 23 -4.62 22.08 9.07
N ALA A 24 -4.79 22.83 7.98
CA ALA A 24 -6.06 22.88 7.25
C ALA A 24 -6.34 21.55 6.52
N ALA A 25 -7.57 21.04 6.67
CA ALA A 25 -7.98 19.79 6.03
C ALA A 25 -7.99 19.92 4.50
N ASN A 26 -7.32 18.97 3.81
CA ASN A 26 -7.33 18.86 2.36
C ASN A 26 -6.99 17.42 1.91
N ALA A 27 -7.02 17.14 0.61
CA ALA A 27 -6.72 15.80 0.09
C ALA A 27 -5.32 15.32 0.49
N SER A 28 -4.32 16.20 0.55
CA SER A 28 -2.96 15.83 0.94
C SER A 28 -2.86 15.41 2.40
N THR A 29 -3.62 16.04 3.31
CA THR A 29 -3.64 15.65 4.74
C THR A 29 -4.26 14.26 4.92
N VAL A 30 -5.27 13.91 4.10
CA VAL A 30 -5.86 12.56 4.08
C VAL A 30 -4.84 11.54 3.55
N VAL A 31 -4.20 11.82 2.40
CA VAL A 31 -3.19 10.92 1.81
C VAL A 31 -2.01 10.69 2.76
N ARG A 32 -1.48 11.74 3.38
CA ARG A 32 -0.40 11.63 4.38
C ARG A 32 -0.82 10.75 5.55
N SER A 33 -2.04 10.90 6.04
CA SER A 33 -2.56 10.06 7.14
C SER A 33 -2.68 8.59 6.75
N LEU A 34 -3.18 8.31 5.54
CA LEU A 34 -3.28 6.93 4.99
C LEU A 34 -1.89 6.30 4.83
N LEU A 35 -0.93 7.03 4.26
CA LEU A 35 0.44 6.55 4.08
C LEU A 35 1.20 6.42 5.41
N GLY A 36 0.93 7.32 6.38
CA GLY A 36 1.44 7.21 7.75
C GLY A 36 0.94 5.94 8.43
N ALA A 37 -0.36 5.64 8.32
CA ALA A 37 -0.93 4.39 8.83
C ALA A 37 -0.35 3.15 8.14
N LEU A 38 -0.17 3.19 6.80
CA LEU A 38 0.49 2.13 6.04
C LEU A 38 1.92 1.87 6.55
N CYS A 39 2.67 2.93 6.87
CA CYS A 39 4.00 2.83 7.47
C CYS A 39 3.96 2.12 8.83
N LEU A 40 3.02 2.49 9.73
CA LEU A 40 2.89 1.84 11.04
C LEU A 40 2.52 0.37 10.92
N LEU A 41 1.54 0.05 10.08
CA LEU A 41 1.14 -1.34 9.86
C LEU A 41 2.26 -2.15 9.19
N SER A 42 3.13 -1.52 8.42
CA SER A 42 4.31 -2.18 7.86
C SER A 42 5.30 -2.63 8.93
N LEU A 43 5.33 -2.01 10.12
CA LEU A 43 6.09 -2.51 11.26
C LEU A 43 5.57 -3.88 11.74
N LEU A 44 4.24 -4.08 11.77
CA LEU A 44 3.66 -5.41 12.03
C LEU A 44 3.99 -6.39 10.90
N GLY A 45 4.06 -5.92 9.66
CA GLY A 45 4.51 -6.69 8.51
C GLY A 45 5.94 -7.22 8.63
N LEU A 46 6.83 -6.53 9.36
CA LEU A 46 8.17 -7.05 9.66
C LEU A 46 8.11 -8.30 10.53
N ARG A 47 7.20 -8.34 11.51
CA ARG A 47 7.05 -9.47 12.43
C ARG A 47 6.20 -10.61 11.85
N TYR A 48 5.19 -10.27 11.05
CA TYR A 48 4.18 -11.19 10.51
C TYR A 48 3.98 -11.05 8.99
N PRO A 49 5.01 -11.28 8.16
CA PRO A 49 4.99 -10.90 6.74
C PRO A 49 3.89 -11.59 5.92
N LEU A 50 3.62 -12.88 6.20
CA LEU A 50 2.58 -13.65 5.50
C LEU A 50 1.16 -13.26 5.94
N ARG A 51 0.95 -12.95 7.22
CA ARG A 51 -0.36 -12.52 7.74
C ARG A 51 -0.74 -11.12 7.27
N MET A 52 0.27 -10.28 7.03
CA MET A 52 0.10 -8.89 6.59
C MET A 52 0.10 -8.75 5.06
N LEU A 53 0.09 -9.84 4.28
CA LEU A 53 0.02 -9.78 2.81
C LEU A 53 -1.09 -8.87 2.25
N PRO A 54 -2.29 -8.75 2.85
CA PRO A 54 -3.30 -7.82 2.38
C PRO A 54 -2.79 -6.37 2.34
N LEU A 55 -1.86 -6.00 3.22
CA LEU A 55 -1.25 -4.68 3.25
C LEU A 55 -0.34 -4.43 2.03
N LEU A 56 0.43 -5.43 1.59
CA LEU A 56 1.24 -5.33 0.37
C LEU A 56 0.36 -5.36 -0.89
N LEU A 57 -0.73 -6.14 -0.88
CA LEU A 57 -1.69 -6.12 -1.97
C LEU A 57 -2.39 -4.76 -2.09
N PHE A 58 -2.75 -4.15 -0.95
CA PHE A 58 -3.25 -2.78 -0.91
C PHE A 58 -2.22 -1.80 -1.48
N GLU A 59 -0.96 -1.91 -1.05
CA GLU A 59 0.14 -1.08 -1.53
C GLU A 59 0.31 -1.16 -3.04
N LEU A 60 0.25 -2.38 -3.59
CA LEU A 60 0.34 -2.63 -5.02
C LEU A 60 -0.88 -2.04 -5.75
N ALA A 61 -2.07 -2.27 -5.23
CA ALA A 61 -3.32 -1.85 -5.85
C ALA A 61 -3.42 -0.33 -5.99
N TRP A 62 -3.16 0.44 -4.93
CA TRP A 62 -3.29 1.89 -5.02
C TRP A 62 -2.26 2.50 -5.97
N LYS A 63 -1.04 1.94 -6.05
CA LYS A 63 -0.01 2.36 -7.00
C LYS A 63 -0.42 2.07 -8.44
N ILE A 64 -0.94 0.87 -8.71
CA ILE A 64 -1.45 0.51 -10.04
C ILE A 64 -2.58 1.47 -10.44
N ILE A 65 -3.54 1.69 -9.54
CA ILE A 65 -4.65 2.62 -9.78
C ILE A 65 -4.09 4.01 -10.08
N TRP A 66 -3.13 4.51 -9.28
CA TRP A 66 -2.56 5.83 -9.49
C TRP A 66 -1.87 5.94 -10.86
N VAL A 67 -1.04 4.96 -11.21
CA VAL A 67 -0.31 4.93 -12.48
C VAL A 67 -1.27 4.85 -13.67
N VAL A 68 -2.25 3.95 -13.63
CA VAL A 68 -3.15 3.71 -14.76
C VAL A 68 -4.17 4.84 -14.91
N ALA A 69 -4.77 5.31 -13.82
CA ALA A 69 -5.86 6.26 -13.87
C ALA A 69 -5.39 7.72 -13.92
N PHE A 70 -4.18 8.03 -13.47
CA PHE A 70 -3.69 9.41 -13.40
C PHE A 70 -2.38 9.60 -14.17
N ALA A 71 -1.34 8.84 -13.85
CA ALA A 71 -0.02 9.07 -14.45
C ALA A 71 0.00 8.82 -15.97
N LEU A 72 -0.63 7.75 -16.41
CA LEU A 72 -0.70 7.38 -17.82
C LEU A 72 -1.48 8.43 -18.65
N PRO A 73 -2.68 8.88 -18.24
CA PRO A 73 -3.35 10.01 -18.88
C PRO A 73 -2.54 11.31 -18.87
N MET A 74 -1.86 11.64 -17.76
CA MET A 74 -0.99 12.83 -17.68
C MET A 74 0.14 12.75 -18.70
N TRP A 75 0.80 11.60 -18.79
CA TRP A 75 1.89 11.38 -19.73
C TRP A 75 1.43 11.44 -21.20
N MET A 76 0.21 10.96 -21.50
CA MET A 76 -0.38 11.00 -22.84
C MET A 76 -0.92 12.39 -23.23
N GLY A 77 -1.12 13.30 -22.28
CA GLY A 77 -1.74 14.61 -22.52
C GLY A 77 -0.84 15.77 -22.11
N PRO A 78 -1.10 16.42 -20.97
CA PRO A 78 -0.42 17.65 -20.55
C PRO A 78 1.09 17.47 -20.24
N GLY A 79 1.57 16.24 -20.13
CA GLY A 79 2.90 15.92 -19.65
C GLY A 79 2.93 15.68 -18.14
N LEU A 80 4.05 15.14 -17.66
CA LEU A 80 4.31 14.94 -16.24
C LEU A 80 5.10 16.14 -15.72
N ASP A 81 4.57 16.85 -14.73
CA ASP A 81 5.37 17.79 -13.95
C ASP A 81 6.41 17.04 -13.09
N GLU A 82 7.31 17.78 -12.45
CA GLU A 82 8.40 17.21 -11.66
C GLU A 82 7.87 16.26 -10.56
N TYR A 83 6.84 16.70 -9.84
CA TYR A 83 6.22 15.91 -8.79
C TYR A 83 5.55 14.63 -9.33
N ALA A 84 4.83 14.71 -10.44
CA ALA A 84 4.18 13.58 -11.07
C ALA A 84 5.22 12.59 -11.62
N ALA A 85 6.32 13.07 -12.18
CA ALA A 85 7.41 12.23 -12.67
C ALA A 85 8.10 11.47 -11.53
N GLU A 86 8.43 12.13 -10.42
CA GLU A 86 8.98 11.50 -9.23
C GLU A 86 8.01 10.48 -8.62
N THR A 87 6.73 10.84 -8.53
CA THR A 87 5.69 9.96 -8.01
C THR A 87 5.50 8.73 -8.89
N LEU A 88 5.51 8.90 -10.22
CA LEU A 88 5.45 7.81 -11.18
C LEU A 88 6.65 6.87 -11.03
N PHE A 89 7.85 7.41 -10.92
CA PHE A 89 9.06 6.62 -10.70
C PHE A 89 8.95 5.80 -9.40
N ALA A 90 8.58 6.44 -8.29
CA ALA A 90 8.41 5.77 -7.00
C ALA A 90 7.30 4.70 -7.02
N CYS A 91 6.19 4.95 -7.72
CA CYS A 91 5.11 3.99 -7.89
C CYS A 91 5.56 2.81 -8.75
N ALA A 92 6.20 3.04 -9.89
CA ALA A 92 6.68 2.00 -10.79
C ALA A 92 7.72 1.10 -10.09
N ALA A 93 8.71 1.69 -9.41
CA ALA A 93 9.69 0.95 -8.62
C ALA A 93 9.01 0.11 -7.53
N GLY A 94 8.04 0.69 -6.82
CA GLY A 94 7.25 -0.02 -5.81
C GLY A 94 6.50 -1.22 -6.39
N ILE A 95 5.78 -1.03 -7.51
CA ILE A 95 5.05 -2.09 -8.21
C ILE A 95 5.98 -3.24 -8.58
N VAL A 96 7.11 -2.94 -9.23
CA VAL A 96 8.09 -3.97 -9.63
C VAL A 96 8.62 -4.74 -8.43
N LEU A 97 9.01 -4.04 -7.35
CA LEU A 97 9.52 -4.67 -6.13
C LEU A 97 8.49 -5.56 -5.46
N VAL A 98 7.23 -5.12 -5.36
CA VAL A 98 6.16 -5.89 -4.71
C VAL A 98 5.83 -7.10 -5.54
N VAL A 99 5.70 -6.94 -6.86
CA VAL A 99 5.43 -8.06 -7.77
C VAL A 99 6.54 -9.10 -7.71
N LEU A 100 7.80 -8.68 -7.57
CA LEU A 100 8.92 -9.60 -7.47
C LEU A 100 8.97 -10.35 -6.12
N VAL A 101 8.64 -9.68 -5.03
CA VAL A 101 8.80 -10.21 -3.66
C VAL A 101 7.56 -11.00 -3.19
N LEU A 102 6.38 -10.75 -3.75
CA LEU A 102 5.16 -11.41 -3.31
C LEU A 102 5.19 -12.92 -3.60
N PRO A 103 4.83 -13.77 -2.62
CA PRO A 103 4.74 -15.20 -2.82
C PRO A 103 3.44 -15.52 -3.57
N TRP A 104 3.43 -15.36 -4.90
CA TRP A 104 2.22 -15.53 -5.73
C TRP A 104 1.53 -16.87 -5.55
N GLY A 105 2.28 -17.95 -5.35
CA GLY A 105 1.69 -19.26 -5.04
C GLY A 105 0.88 -19.26 -3.74
N TYR A 106 1.35 -18.54 -2.71
CA TYR A 106 0.59 -18.35 -1.47
C TYR A 106 -0.61 -17.44 -1.71
N VAL A 107 -0.42 -16.30 -2.40
CA VAL A 107 -1.50 -15.34 -2.68
C VAL A 107 -2.65 -16.02 -3.45
N ALA A 108 -2.35 -16.79 -4.48
CA ALA A 108 -3.36 -17.50 -5.26
C ALA A 108 -4.07 -18.57 -4.43
N ARG A 109 -3.34 -19.30 -3.57
CA ARG A 109 -3.93 -20.31 -2.70
C ARG A 109 -4.85 -19.69 -1.64
N GLU A 110 -4.40 -18.64 -0.98
CA GLU A 110 -5.07 -18.04 0.16
C GLU A 110 -6.21 -17.09 -0.23
N TYR A 111 -6.02 -16.26 -1.26
CA TYR A 111 -6.98 -15.21 -1.60
C TYR A 111 -7.85 -15.52 -2.81
N LEU A 112 -7.41 -16.42 -3.71
CA LEU A 112 -8.18 -16.77 -4.91
C LEU A 112 -8.88 -18.13 -4.79
N ARG A 113 -8.29 -19.09 -4.06
CA ARG A 113 -8.78 -20.47 -3.99
C ARG A 113 -9.40 -20.85 -2.65
N ALA A 114 -8.99 -20.22 -1.55
CA ALA A 114 -9.52 -20.57 -0.24
C ALA A 114 -11.01 -20.19 -0.15
N PRO A 115 -11.87 -21.04 0.43
CA PRO A 115 -13.25 -20.68 0.67
C PRO A 115 -13.30 -19.52 1.66
N GLY A 116 -14.03 -18.46 1.30
CA GLY A 116 -14.21 -17.31 2.17
C GLY A 116 -14.90 -17.71 3.47
N THR A 117 -14.43 -17.15 4.59
CA THR A 117 -15.09 -17.38 5.89
C THR A 117 -16.52 -16.82 5.83
N PRO A 118 -17.56 -17.66 6.05
CA PRO A 118 -18.94 -17.21 5.95
C PRO A 118 -19.24 -16.10 6.98
N TRP A 119 -19.88 -15.03 6.51
CA TRP A 119 -20.29 -13.92 7.38
C TRP A 119 -21.38 -14.31 8.39
N SER A 120 -22.19 -15.32 8.06
CA SER A 120 -23.28 -15.81 8.91
C SER A 120 -23.30 -17.34 8.97
N LYS A 121 -22.68 -17.89 10.01
CA LYS A 121 -23.19 -19.01 10.83
C LYS A 121 -22.11 -19.46 11.81
N GLY A 122 -22.36 -19.21 13.09
CA GLY A 122 -21.82 -19.94 14.24
C GLY A 122 -20.30 -19.98 14.32
N ALA A 123 -19.74 -19.23 15.27
CA ALA A 123 -18.63 -19.76 16.04
C ALA A 123 -19.02 -21.18 16.51
N GLN A 124 -18.62 -22.21 15.77
CA GLN A 124 -18.51 -23.56 16.31
C GLN A 124 -17.34 -23.50 17.29
N ALA A 125 -17.65 -22.95 18.47
CA ALA A 125 -16.99 -23.37 19.69
C ALA A 125 -17.26 -24.87 19.83
N GLY A 126 -16.21 -25.66 19.66
CA GLY A 126 -16.23 -27.09 19.98
C GLY A 126 -15.55 -27.93 18.93
N VAL A 127 -14.25 -28.20 19.15
CA VAL A 127 -13.50 -29.46 19.02
C VAL A 127 -12.03 -29.04 19.34
N HIS A 128 -11.38 -29.29 20.48
CA HIS A 128 -11.52 -30.17 21.64
C HIS A 128 -11.02 -29.44 22.89
#